data_AF-A0A2W4MI74-F1
#
_entry.id   AF-A0A2W4MI74-F1
#
_cell.length_a   1.000
_cell.length_b   1.000
_cell.length_c   1.000
_cell.angle_alpha   90.00
_cell.angle_beta   90.00
_cell.angle_gamma   90.00
#
_symmetry.space_group_name_H-M   'P 1'
#
loop_
_entity.id
_entity.type
_entity.pdbx_description
1 polymer ?
#
loop_
_entity_poly.entity_id
_entity_poly.type
_entity_poly.pdbx_seq_one_letter_code
_entity_poly.pdbx_strand_id
1 'polypeptide(L)'
;MATVRRVRRIVRKIDPWTTLKVSAVVWAVLAIALVLGTVIFWAVLDRAGIPDRITEFLTEITLIEQGTQPFANTEQFLRAVIFGAVAWWVAMTGLTVAGALVYNLVSDVVGGLEIVVLEESLNPPFPTAPATVLHPPADYRAGNGSRTPASHVDLPTEENPVVETVGD
;
A
#
# COMPACT_ATOMS: atom_id res chain seq x y z
N MET A 1 -15.11 -10.23 27.48
CA MET A 1 -15.32 -8.85 27.01
C MET A 1 -14.06 -8.42 26.29
N ALA A 2 -14.20 -7.98 25.05
CA ALA A 2 -13.12 -7.41 24.26
C ALA A 2 -12.58 -6.14 24.93
N THR A 3 -11.31 -6.11 25.34
CA THR A 3 -10.68 -4.87 25.81
C THR A 3 -10.01 -4.20 24.61
N VAL A 4 -10.48 -2.99 24.27
CA VAL A 4 -9.94 -2.21 23.14
C VAL A 4 -8.72 -1.41 23.61
N ARG A 5 -7.55 -1.69 23.04
CA ARG A 5 -6.30 -0.96 23.28
C ARG A 5 -6.07 0.04 22.15
N ARG A 6 -5.87 1.31 22.51
CA ARG A 6 -5.46 2.35 21.56
C ARG A 6 -3.94 2.35 21.42
N VAL A 7 -3.46 2.22 20.19
CA VAL A 7 -2.03 2.21 19.88
C VAL A 7 -1.72 3.28 18.83
N ARG A 8 -0.75 4.14 19.13
CA ARG A 8 -0.26 5.17 18.22
C ARG A 8 0.90 4.60 17.39
N ARG A 9 0.85 4.75 16.08
CA ARG A 9 1.92 4.37 15.13
C ARG A 9 2.24 5.56 14.25
N ILE A 10 3.44 5.61 13.69
CA ILE A 10 3.85 6.68 12.77
C ILE A 10 4.24 6.02 11.45
N VAL A 11 3.62 6.47 10.36
CA VAL A 11 4.02 6.09 9.01
C VAL A 11 5.19 7.01 8.62
N ARG A 12 6.37 6.43 8.43
CA ARG A 12 7.59 7.17 8.05
C ARG A 12 7.99 6.99 6.59
N LYS A 13 7.54 5.91 5.95
CA LYS A 13 7.91 5.60 4.57
C LYS A 13 6.84 4.74 3.91
N ILE A 14 6.59 5.05 2.64
CA ILE A 14 5.76 4.27 1.73
C ILE A 14 6.69 3.57 0.74
N ASP A 15 6.52 2.25 0.57
CA ASP A 15 7.27 1.46 -0.39
C ASP A 15 6.76 1.70 -1.83
N PRO A 16 7.56 2.30 -2.73
CA PRO A 16 7.13 2.65 -4.09
C PRO A 16 6.73 1.43 -4.92
N TRP A 17 7.33 0.27 -4.66
CA TRP A 17 7.03 -0.95 -5.40
C TRP A 17 5.61 -1.44 -5.09
N THR A 18 5.25 -1.43 -3.82
CA THR A 18 3.89 -1.75 -3.39
C THR A 18 2.89 -0.69 -3.88
N THR A 19 3.24 0.60 -3.79
CA THR A 19 2.38 1.68 -4.33
C THR A 19 2.12 1.50 -5.82
N LEU A 20 3.13 1.17 -6.62
CA LEU A 20 3.00 0.92 -8.06
C LEU A 20 1.98 -0.17 -8.34
N LYS A 21 2.09 -1.32 -7.67
CA LYS A 21 1.18 -2.46 -7.87
C LYS A 21 -0.26 -2.11 -7.50
N VAL A 22 -0.46 -1.51 -6.33
CA VAL A 22 -1.79 -1.18 -5.82
C VAL A 22 -2.44 -0.09 -6.68
N SER A 23 -1.70 0.98 -6.99
CA SER A 23 -2.22 2.08 -7.80
C SER A 23 -2.51 1.64 -9.24
N ALA A 24 -1.67 0.80 -9.84
CA ALA A 24 -1.92 0.24 -11.16
C ALA A 24 -3.27 -0.50 -11.20
N VAL A 25 -3.59 -1.33 -10.20
CA VAL A 25 -4.89 -2.03 -10.16
C VAL A 25 -6.05 -1.06 -9.95
N VAL A 26 -5.95 -0.13 -8.99
CA VAL A 26 -7.01 0.84 -8.70
C VAL A 26 -7.33 1.69 -9.93
N TRP A 27 -6.31 2.26 -10.57
CA TRP A 27 -6.51 3.09 -11.75
C TRP A 27 -6.95 2.27 -12.97
N ALA A 28 -6.60 0.98 -13.07
CA ALA A 28 -7.05 0.13 -14.18
C ALA A 28 -8.57 -0.09 -14.11
N VAL A 29 -9.10 -0.35 -12.92
CA VAL A 29 -10.55 -0.48 -12.69
C VAL A 29 -11.28 0.82 -13.07
N LEU A 30 -10.73 1.97 -12.66
CA LEU A 30 -11.29 3.28 -13.02
C LEU A 30 -11.20 3.55 -14.52
N ALA A 31 -10.10 3.19 -15.18
CA ALA A 31 -9.94 3.35 -16.62
C ALA A 31 -10.97 2.51 -17.39
N ILE A 32 -11.21 1.27 -16.98
CA ILE A 32 -12.25 0.41 -17.59
C ILE A 32 -13.64 1.02 -17.38
N ALA A 33 -13.94 1.51 -16.17
CA ALA A 33 -15.21 2.18 -15.90
C ALA A 33 -15.40 3.43 -16.78
N LEU A 34 -14.34 4.22 -16.97
CA LEU A 34 -14.35 5.39 -17.86
C LEU A 34 -14.55 5.02 -19.32
N VAL A 35 -13.89 3.97 -19.82
CA VAL A 35 -14.12 3.46 -21.19
C VAL A 35 -15.58 3.05 -21.34
N LEU A 36 -16.12 2.25 -20.43
CA LEU A 36 -17.51 1.80 -20.50
C LEU A 36 -18.49 2.99 -20.47
N GLY A 37 -18.26 3.95 -19.56
CA GLY A 37 -19.04 5.18 -19.49
C GLY A 37 -18.97 5.98 -20.80
N THR A 38 -17.78 6.09 -21.40
CA THR A 38 -17.57 6.80 -22.67
C THR A 38 -18.24 6.10 -23.85
N VAL A 39 -18.21 4.76 -23.88
CA VAL A 39 -18.88 3.94 -24.91
C VAL A 39 -20.39 4.13 -24.83
N ILE A 40 -20.98 4.06 -23.63
CA ILE A 40 -22.41 4.28 -23.42
C ILE A 40 -22.78 5.72 -23.79
N PHE A 41 -21.99 6.70 -23.35
CA PHE A 41 -22.19 8.10 -23.70
C PHE A 41 -22.14 8.33 -25.22
N TRP A 42 -21.16 7.75 -25.91
CA TRP A 42 -21.04 7.82 -27.36
C TRP A 42 -22.26 7.21 -28.07
N ALA A 43 -22.73 6.04 -27.61
CA ALA A 43 -23.91 5.39 -28.19
C ALA A 43 -25.18 6.26 -28.06
N VAL A 44 -25.28 7.10 -27.03
CA VAL A 44 -26.38 8.07 -26.87
C VAL A 44 -26.22 9.24 -27.84
N LEU A 45 -25.00 9.78 -27.99
CA LEU A 45 -24.72 10.88 -28.92
C LEU A 45 -24.96 10.49 -30.38
N ASP A 46 -24.55 9.28 -30.75
CA ASP A 46 -24.72 8.73 -32.09
C ASP A 46 -26.20 8.65 -32.46
N ARG A 47 -27.04 8.12 -31.55
CA ARG A 47 -28.50 8.08 -31.73
C ARG A 47 -29.14 9.47 -31.82
N ALA A 48 -28.54 10.48 -31.20
CA ALA A 48 -29.01 11.85 -31.25
C ALA A 48 -28.59 12.58 -32.55
N GLY A 49 -27.73 11.99 -33.38
CA GLY A 49 -27.19 12.61 -34.59
C GLY A 49 -26.32 13.84 -34.31
N ILE A 50 -25.78 13.96 -33.10
CA ILE A 50 -24.89 15.06 -32.71
C ILE A 50 -23.58 15.06 -33.53
N PRO A 51 -22.93 13.92 -33.79
CA PRO A 51 -21.69 13.88 -34.59
C PRO A 51 -21.86 14.47 -36.00
N ASP A 52 -22.96 14.14 -36.66
CA ASP A 52 -23.25 14.62 -38.01
C ASP A 52 -23.42 16.13 -38.05
N ARG A 53 -24.16 16.70 -37.08
CA ARG A 53 -24.35 18.15 -36.94
C ARG A 53 -23.04 18.88 -36.71
N ILE A 54 -22.12 18.27 -35.95
CA ILE A 54 -20.78 18.85 -35.73
C ILE A 54 -19.96 18.80 -37.02
N THR A 55 -20.00 17.70 -37.77
CA THR A 55 -19.32 17.63 -39.08
C THR A 55 -19.84 18.69 -40.04
N GLU A 56 -21.16 18.86 -40.15
CA GLU A 56 -21.78 19.87 -41.01
C GLU A 56 -21.31 21.29 -40.63
N PHE A 57 -21.34 21.62 -39.33
CA PHE A 57 -20.84 22.90 -38.82
C PHE A 57 -19.34 23.11 -39.10
N LEU A 58 -18.51 22.08 -38.88
CA LEU A 58 -17.06 22.15 -39.13
C LEU A 58 -16.73 22.34 -40.63
N THR A 59 -17.53 21.75 -41.52
CA THR A 59 -17.42 21.96 -42.97
C THR A 59 -17.88 23.37 -43.35
N GLU A 60 -18.93 23.91 -42.73
CA GLU A 60 -19.41 25.28 -42.96
C GLU A 60 -18.33 26.32 -42.64
N ILE A 61 -17.60 26.13 -41.53
CA ILE A 61 -16.50 27.01 -41.14
C ILE A 61 -15.15 26.68 -41.82
N THR A 62 -15.16 25.79 -42.83
CA THR A 62 -13.99 25.41 -43.65
C THR A 62 -12.80 24.88 -42.83
N LEU A 63 -13.05 24.30 -41.63
CA LEU A 63 -11.99 23.69 -40.83
C LEU A 63 -11.61 22.28 -41.32
N ILE A 64 -12.46 21.68 -42.15
CA ILE A 64 -12.28 20.34 -42.73
C ILE A 64 -12.72 20.33 -44.19
N GLU A 65 -12.03 19.52 -45.02
CA GLU A 65 -12.32 19.39 -46.45
C GLU A 65 -13.72 18.79 -46.69
N GLN A 66 -14.40 19.27 -47.73
CA GLN A 66 -15.71 18.78 -48.14
C GLN A 66 -15.64 17.28 -48.46
N GLY A 67 -16.42 16.48 -47.71
CA GLY A 67 -16.45 15.02 -47.83
C GLY A 67 -15.65 14.27 -46.76
N THR A 68 -14.91 14.96 -45.89
CA THR A 68 -14.27 14.33 -44.72
C THR A 68 -15.31 14.08 -43.64
N GLN A 69 -15.53 12.82 -43.28
CA GLN A 69 -16.39 12.44 -42.14
C GLN A 69 -15.52 11.95 -40.96
N PRO A 70 -14.99 12.86 -40.13
CA PRO A 70 -14.06 12.49 -39.06
C PRO A 70 -14.68 11.59 -37.98
N PHE A 71 -16.01 11.58 -37.87
CA PHE A 71 -16.75 10.81 -36.85
C PHE A 71 -17.45 9.56 -37.39
N ALA A 72 -17.42 9.28 -38.70
CA ALA A 72 -18.10 8.12 -39.29
C ALA A 72 -17.47 6.78 -38.86
N ASN A 73 -16.17 6.79 -38.56
CA ASN A 73 -15.44 5.59 -38.16
C ASN A 73 -15.57 5.36 -36.65
N THR A 74 -16.68 4.78 -36.21
CA THR A 74 -16.90 4.40 -34.80
C THR A 74 -15.77 3.49 -34.29
N GLU A 75 -15.22 2.62 -35.12
CA GLU A 75 -14.06 1.79 -34.73
C GLU A 75 -12.83 2.65 -34.39
N GLN A 76 -12.54 3.68 -35.18
CA GLN A 76 -11.40 4.56 -34.94
C GLN A 76 -11.59 5.38 -33.66
N PHE A 77 -12.82 5.85 -33.39
CA PHE A 77 -13.17 6.51 -32.15
C PHE A 77 -12.95 5.58 -30.93
N LEU A 78 -13.44 4.35 -30.99
CA LEU A 78 -13.27 3.38 -29.90
C LEU A 78 -11.79 3.05 -29.66
N ARG A 79 -10.99 2.88 -30.73
CA ARG A 79 -9.54 2.71 -30.61
C ARG A 79 -8.88 3.90 -29.92
N ALA A 80 -9.26 5.12 -30.28
CA ALA A 80 -8.74 6.34 -29.65
C ALA A 80 -9.13 6.44 -28.17
N VAL A 81 -10.38 6.09 -27.82
CA VAL A 81 -10.86 6.04 -26.42
C VAL A 81 -10.08 5.03 -25.60
N ILE A 82 -9.86 3.82 -26.12
CA ILE A 82 -9.08 2.78 -25.43
C ILE A 82 -7.64 3.24 -25.24
N PHE A 83 -6.99 3.76 -26.28
CA PHE A 83 -5.62 4.27 -26.19
C PHE A 83 -5.52 5.42 -25.18
N GLY A 84 -6.45 6.37 -25.23
CA GLY A 84 -6.53 7.47 -24.28
C GLY A 84 -6.73 7.01 -22.83
N ALA A 85 -7.58 5.99 -22.63
CA ALA A 85 -7.79 5.41 -21.30
C ALA A 85 -6.54 4.72 -20.75
N VAL A 86 -5.78 4.01 -21.60
CA VAL A 86 -4.49 3.42 -21.20
C VAL A 86 -3.46 4.51 -20.88
N ALA A 87 -3.38 5.57 -21.68
CA ALA A 87 -2.49 6.69 -21.40
C ALA A 87 -2.85 7.39 -20.08
N TRP A 88 -4.13 7.63 -19.84
CA TRP A 88 -4.64 8.18 -18.58
C TRP A 88 -4.31 7.28 -17.38
N TRP A 89 -4.52 5.98 -17.54
CA TRP A 89 -4.21 4.98 -16.51
C TRP A 89 -2.73 5.02 -16.10
N VAL A 90 -1.84 5.01 -17.09
CA VAL A 90 -0.38 5.08 -16.86
C VAL A 90 -0.01 6.40 -16.20
N ALA A 91 -0.58 7.52 -16.66
CA ALA A 91 -0.32 8.84 -16.11
C ALA A 91 -0.72 8.94 -14.62
N MET A 92 -1.91 8.46 -14.27
CA MET A 92 -2.41 8.52 -12.89
C MET A 92 -1.70 7.54 -11.96
N THR A 93 -1.31 6.37 -12.47
CA THR A 93 -0.46 5.42 -11.75
C THR A 93 0.88 6.07 -11.43
N GLY A 94 1.54 6.66 -12.44
CA GLY A 94 2.80 7.38 -12.27
C GLY A 94 2.68 8.55 -11.29
N LEU A 95 1.60 9.33 -11.37
CA LEU A 95 1.32 10.43 -10.45
C LEU A 95 1.18 9.93 -9.00
N THR A 96 0.54 8.79 -8.79
CA THR A 96 0.37 8.20 -7.45
C THR A 96 1.70 7.72 -6.88
N VAL A 97 2.54 7.07 -7.70
CA VAL A 97 3.89 6.65 -7.29
C VAL A 97 4.77 7.86 -7.00
N ALA A 98 4.71 8.90 -7.84
CA ALA A 98 5.42 10.16 -7.60
C ALA A 98 4.95 10.80 -6.28
N GLY A 99 3.65 10.79 -5.99
CA GLY A 99 3.10 11.25 -4.71
C GLY A 99 3.66 10.48 -3.51
N ALA A 100 3.84 9.16 -3.62
CA ALA A 100 4.48 8.37 -2.56
C ALA A 100 5.96 8.71 -2.37
N LEU A 101 6.69 8.98 -3.46
CA LEU A 101 8.09 9.44 -3.38
C LEU A 101 8.18 10.82 -2.72
N VAL A 102 7.31 11.75 -3.10
CA VAL A 102 7.23 13.07 -2.46
C VAL A 102 6.88 12.94 -0.99
N TYR A 103 5.92 12.08 -0.62
CA TYR A 103 5.60 11.81 0.78
C TYR A 103 6.83 11.37 1.57
N ASN A 104 7.61 10.42 1.04
CA ASN A 104 8.82 9.93 1.70
C ASN A 104 9.81 11.07 2.00
N LEU A 105 10.02 11.97 1.03
CA LEU A 105 10.91 13.12 1.20
C LEU A 105 10.38 14.10 2.26
N VAL A 106 9.08 14.36 2.27
CA VAL A 106 8.45 15.27 3.24
C VAL A 106 8.43 14.65 4.64
N SER A 107 8.18 13.34 4.75
CA SER A 107 8.14 12.65 6.04
C SER A 107 9.50 12.61 6.73
N ASP A 108 10.59 12.63 5.97
CA ASP A 108 11.95 12.73 6.53
C ASP A 108 12.17 14.09 7.23
N VAL A 109 11.49 15.15 6.78
CA VAL A 109 11.59 16.50 7.37
C VAL A 109 10.60 16.69 8.53
N VAL A 110 9.35 16.25 8.37
CA VAL A 110 8.27 16.51 9.32
C VAL A 110 8.18 15.44 10.43
N GLY A 111 8.74 14.25 10.21
CA GLY A 111 8.72 13.13 11.15
C GLY A 111 7.63 12.08 10.88
N GLY A 112 6.82 12.25 9.82
CA GLY A 112 5.82 11.28 9.35
C GLY A 112 4.38 11.59 9.77
N LEU A 113 3.47 10.65 9.48
CA LEU A 113 2.04 10.77 9.79
C LEU A 113 1.65 9.85 10.95
N GLU A 114 1.12 10.40 12.04
CA GLU A 114 0.64 9.61 13.19
C GLU A 114 -0.74 8.99 12.89
N ILE A 115 -0.85 7.68 13.08
CA ILE A 115 -2.09 6.90 12.97
C ILE A 115 -2.44 6.31 14.33
N VAL A 116 -3.72 6.30 14.66
CA VAL A 116 -4.24 5.66 15.88
C VAL A 116 -4.98 4.39 15.48
N VAL A 117 -4.44 3.25 15.88
CA VAL A 117 -5.03 1.92 15.64
C VAL A 117 -5.73 1.47 16.92
N LEU A 118 -6.95 0.96 16.79
CA LEU A 118 -7.69 0.34 17.88
C LEU A 118 -7.50 -1.17 17.74
N GLU A 119 -6.68 -1.75 18.61
CA GLU A 119 -6.44 -3.20 18.65
C GLU A 119 -7.38 -3.83 19.68
N GLU A 120 -8.12 -4.87 19.30
CA GLU A 120 -8.85 -5.69 20.26
C GLU A 120 -7.86 -6.67 20.91
N SER A 121 -7.48 -6.40 22.15
CA SER A 121 -6.61 -7.31 22.88
C SER A 121 -7.42 -8.53 23.34
N LEU A 122 -7.24 -9.65 22.63
CA LEU A 122 -7.63 -10.99 23.09
C LEU A 122 -6.63 -11.57 24.09
N ASN A 123 -5.74 -10.74 24.63
CA ASN A 123 -4.84 -11.14 25.69
C ASN A 123 -5.65 -11.14 27.00
N PRO A 124 -6.05 -12.30 27.56
CA PRO A 124 -6.48 -12.32 28.95
C PRO A 124 -5.34 -11.68 29.77
N PRO A 125 -5.62 -10.99 30.89
CA PRO A 125 -4.55 -10.68 31.83
C PRO A 125 -3.93 -12.03 32.18
N PHE A 126 -2.74 -12.33 31.66
CA PHE A 126 -1.94 -13.40 32.21
C PHE A 126 -1.96 -13.13 33.71
N PRO A 127 -2.45 -14.06 34.56
CA PRO A 127 -2.24 -13.92 35.98
C PRO A 127 -0.75 -13.70 36.10
N THR A 128 -0.34 -12.54 36.62
CA THR A 128 1.05 -12.34 37.01
C THR A 128 1.34 -13.55 37.88
N ALA A 129 2.07 -14.55 37.35
CA ALA A 129 2.49 -15.68 38.16
C ALA A 129 3.11 -15.03 39.39
N PRO A 130 2.63 -15.33 40.62
CA PRO A 130 3.14 -14.68 41.81
C PRO A 130 4.65 -14.79 41.70
N ALA A 131 5.34 -13.64 41.67
CA ALA A 131 6.77 -13.57 41.38
C ALA A 131 7.42 -14.77 42.06
N THR A 132 7.93 -15.74 41.28
CA THR A 132 8.50 -16.96 41.84
C THR A 132 9.59 -16.47 42.77
N VAL A 133 9.29 -16.44 44.06
CA VAL A 133 10.24 -16.06 45.09
C VAL A 133 11.26 -17.18 44.99
N LEU A 134 12.39 -16.87 44.37
CA LEU A 134 13.55 -17.75 44.39
C LEU A 134 13.91 -17.85 45.87
N HIS A 135 13.45 -18.92 46.53
CA HIS A 135 13.94 -19.24 47.85
C HIS A 135 15.43 -19.54 47.68
N PRO A 136 16.33 -18.80 48.35
CA PRO A 136 17.71 -19.23 48.41
C PRO A 136 17.72 -20.66 48.97
N PRO A 137 18.57 -21.56 48.44
CA PRO A 137 18.65 -22.93 48.95
C PRO A 137 18.86 -22.88 50.47
N ALA A 138 18.17 -23.75 51.21
CA ALA A 138 18.12 -23.77 52.67
C ALA A 138 19.50 -23.93 53.35
N ASP A 139 20.55 -24.09 52.55
CA ASP A 139 21.89 -24.44 52.96
C ASP A 139 22.80 -23.21 53.16
N TYR A 140 22.26 -21.98 53.03
CA TYR A 140 23.02 -20.76 53.33
C TYR A 140 23.12 -20.52 54.85
N ARG A 141 23.81 -21.42 55.54
CA ARG A 141 24.31 -21.16 56.90
C ARG A 141 25.39 -20.08 56.77
N ALA A 142 25.06 -18.84 57.13
CA ALA A 142 26.00 -17.74 57.23
C ALA A 142 27.07 -18.08 58.29
N GLY A 143 28.14 -18.74 57.84
CA GLY A 143 29.36 -18.97 58.60
C GLY A 143 30.15 -17.68 58.65
N ASN A 144 30.20 -17.07 59.82
CA ASN A 144 31.11 -15.98 60.14
C ASN A 144 32.58 -16.43 59.93
N GLY A 145 33.28 -15.87 58.95
CA GLY A 145 34.74 -16.04 58.85
C GLY A 145 35.36 -15.76 57.48
N SER A 146 36.05 -14.61 57.38
CA SER A 146 37.22 -14.32 56.52
C SER A 146 37.13 -14.40 54.98
N ARG A 147 37.48 -13.26 54.34
CA ARG A 147 37.75 -13.05 52.90
C ARG A 147 38.56 -14.17 52.24
N THR A 148 38.20 -14.55 51.00
CA THR A 148 39.05 -14.54 49.77
C THR A 148 38.14 -14.81 48.55
N PRO A 149 38.34 -14.16 47.38
CA PRO A 149 37.47 -14.30 46.21
C PRO A 149 37.96 -15.40 45.27
N ALA A 150 37.06 -16.28 44.82
CA ALA A 150 37.10 -16.95 43.51
C ALA A 150 36.04 -18.05 43.43
N SER A 151 35.13 -17.95 42.49
CA SER A 151 35.11 -18.91 41.37
C SER A 151 34.10 -18.41 40.35
N HIS A 152 34.64 -18.15 39.17
CA HIS A 152 33.92 -17.98 37.92
C HIS A 152 32.93 -19.15 37.81
N VAL A 153 31.63 -18.87 37.88
CA VAL A 153 30.61 -19.86 37.53
C VAL A 153 30.56 -19.84 36.01
N ASP A 154 31.25 -20.80 35.39
CA ASP A 154 31.13 -21.06 33.97
C ASP A 154 29.68 -21.49 33.69
N LEU A 155 28.91 -20.57 33.10
CA LEU A 155 27.65 -20.90 32.46
C LEU A 155 27.97 -21.89 31.33
N PRO A 156 27.31 -23.05 31.26
CA PRO A 156 27.38 -23.86 30.05
C PRO A 156 26.78 -23.02 28.92
N THR A 157 27.61 -22.65 27.97
CA THR A 157 27.16 -22.12 26.67
C THR A 157 26.29 -23.19 26.03
N GLU A 158 24.98 -22.98 25.97
CA GLU A 158 24.13 -23.74 25.06
C GLU A 158 24.59 -23.40 23.64
N GLU A 159 25.34 -24.32 23.04
CA GLU A 159 25.70 -24.31 21.63
C GLU A 159 24.40 -24.56 20.84
N ASN A 160 23.85 -23.51 20.24
CA ASN A 160 22.71 -23.64 19.35
C ASN A 160 23.18 -24.40 18.10
N PRO A 161 22.64 -25.59 17.76
CA PRO A 161 23.12 -26.33 16.61
C PRO A 161 22.87 -25.52 15.34
N VAL A 162 23.96 -25.24 14.62
CA VAL A 162 23.94 -24.69 13.27
C VAL A 162 23.13 -25.66 12.39
N VAL A 163 21.99 -25.21 11.89
CA VAL A 163 21.22 -25.93 10.89
C VAL A 163 22.02 -25.90 9.58
N GLU A 164 22.80 -26.96 9.37
CA GLU A 164 23.48 -27.23 8.11
C GLU A 164 22.40 -27.57 7.06
N THR A 165 22.16 -26.64 6.13
CA THR A 165 21.32 -26.91 4.96
C THR A 165 22.18 -27.66 3.94
N VAL A 166 22.14 -28.99 4.02
CA VAL A 166 22.69 -29.89 3.01
C VAL A 166 21.53 -30.72 2.46
N GLY A 167 21.25 -30.58 1.16
CA GLY A 167 20.40 -31.51 0.43
C GLY A 167 19.70 -30.89 -0.79
N ASP A 168 20.41 -30.96 -1.92
CA ASP A 168 19.96 -31.12 -3.32
C ASP A 168 18.99 -30.12 -3.99
#